data_AF-A0A892ZI79-F1
#
_entry.id   AF-A0A892ZI79-F1
#
_cell.length_a   1.000
_cell.length_b   1.000
_cell.length_c   1.000
_cell.angle_alpha   90.00
_cell.angle_beta   90.00
_cell.angle_gamma   90.00
#
_symmetry.space_group_name_H-M   'P 1'
#
loop_
_entity.id
_entity.type
_entity.pdbx_description
1 polymer ?
#
loop_
_entity_poly.entity_id
_entity_poly.type
_entity_poly.pdbx_seq_one_letter_code
_entity_poly.pdbx_strand_id
1 'polypeptide(L)'
;MKFLKAVGKIFLVLALVVVGFIAYDRYNSQLLRSFCGSLSVGLAADAVLTAAKEKNFVIFDLIDRIGVISVLNHKSPFFRYECRVSVSNGQITSAQINAAD
;
A
#
# COMPACT_ATOMS: atom_id res chain seq x y z
N MET A 1 46.28 5.33 2.54
CA MET A 1 45.42 5.34 1.32
C MET A 1 44.46 4.14 1.18
N LYS A 2 44.84 2.90 1.51
CA LYS A 2 43.93 1.73 1.34
C LYS A 2 42.68 1.76 2.24
N PHE A 3 42.83 2.20 3.49
CA PHE A 3 41.73 2.33 4.45
C PHE A 3 40.65 3.34 4.03
N LEU A 4 41.05 4.52 3.53
CA LEU A 4 40.11 5.56 3.09
C LEU A 4 39.21 5.09 1.93
N LYS A 5 39.77 4.29 1.01
CA LYS A 5 39.02 3.69 -0.11
C LYS A 5 38.03 2.62 0.36
N ALA A 6 38.37 1.86 1.40
CA ALA A 6 37.46 0.86 1.97
C ALA A 6 36.27 1.52 2.68
N VAL A 7 36.53 2.57 3.46
CA VAL A 7 35.49 3.35 4.14
C VAL A 7 34.54 4.01 3.13
N GLY A 8 35.06 4.62 2.06
CA GLY A 8 34.23 5.20 1.00
C GLY A 8 33.31 4.19 0.31
N LYS A 9 33.78 2.95 0.09
CA LYS A 9 32.95 1.87 -0.47
C LYS A 9 31.81 1.46 0.47
N ILE A 10 32.09 1.39 1.78
CA ILE A 10 31.07 1.07 2.79
C ILE A 10 29.96 2.13 2.79
N PHE A 11 30.33 3.42 2.80
CA PHE A 11 29.35 4.51 2.72
C PHE A 11 28.52 4.48 1.44
N LEU A 12 29.14 4.16 0.29
CA LEU A 12 28.42 4.03 -0.97
C LEU A 12 27.40 2.88 -0.94
N VAL A 13 27.78 1.71 -0.41
CA VAL A 13 26.87 0.57 -0.27
C VAL A 13 25.71 0.92 0.66
N LEU A 14 25.99 1.56 1.80
CA LEU A 14 24.95 2.01 2.71
C LEU A 14 24.00 3.01 2.06
N ALA A 15 24.51 3.98 1.30
CA ALA A 15 23.69 4.94 0.58
C ALA A 15 22.78 4.26 -0.45
N LEU A 16 23.30 3.30 -1.22
CA LEU A 16 22.50 2.52 -2.19
C LEU A 16 21.39 1.72 -1.51
N VAL A 17 21.69 1.10 -0.36
CA VAL A 17 20.68 0.37 0.42
C VAL A 17 19.57 1.31 0.88
N VAL A 18 19.92 2.46 1.46
CA VAL A 18 18.95 3.47 1.93
C VAL A 18 18.08 3.98 0.79
N VAL A 19 18.67 4.30 -0.36
CA VAL A 19 17.91 4.73 -1.55
C VAL A 19 16.97 3.63 -2.04
N GLY A 20 17.42 2.37 -2.02
CA GLY A 20 16.59 1.20 -2.35
C GLY A 20 15.37 1.08 -1.45
N PHE A 21 15.54 1.27 -0.13
CA PHE A 21 14.44 1.29 0.83
C PHE A 21 13.43 2.40 0.53
N ILE A 22 13.90 3.63 0.30
CA ILE A 22 13.03 4.78 -0.02
C ILE A 22 12.28 4.54 -1.34
N ALA A 23 12.95 4.00 -2.36
CA ALA A 23 12.33 3.70 -3.64
C ALA A 23 11.24 2.63 -3.49
N TYR A 24 11.50 1.58 -2.70
CA TYR A 24 10.55 0.51 -2.43
C TYR A 24 9.32 1.00 -1.65
N ASP A 25 9.52 1.81 -0.62
CA ASP A 25 8.45 2.45 0.15
C ASP A 25 7.55 3.34 -0.73
N ARG A 26 8.17 4.18 -1.58
CA ARG A 26 7.46 5.01 -2.53
C ARG A 26 6.68 4.20 -3.56
N TYR A 27 7.27 3.13 -4.08
CA TYR A 27 6.58 2.25 -5.03
C TYR A 27 5.31 1.65 -4.41
N ASN A 28 5.43 1.08 -3.21
CA ASN A 28 4.32 0.50 -2.48
C ASN A 28 3.20 1.51 -2.18
N SER A 29 3.56 2.69 -1.65
CA SER A 29 2.59 3.74 -1.34
C SER A 29 1.90 4.27 -2.59
N GLN A 30 2.62 4.52 -3.69
CA GLN A 30 2.04 5.01 -4.93
C GLN A 30 1.08 4.01 -5.57
N LEU A 31 1.43 2.73 -5.55
CA LEU A 31 0.63 1.67 -6.12
C LEU A 31 -0.73 1.56 -5.41
N LEU A 32 -0.76 1.67 -4.08
CA LEU A 32 -2.02 1.77 -3.35
C LEU A 32 -2.74 3.09 -3.53
N ARG A 33 -2.03 4.22 -3.56
CA ARG A 33 -2.64 5.55 -3.79
C ARG A 33 -3.37 5.59 -5.12
N SER A 34 -2.77 5.05 -6.17
CA SER A 34 -3.37 4.96 -7.50
C SER A 34 -4.62 4.09 -7.48
N PHE A 35 -4.58 2.92 -6.82
CA PHE A 35 -5.76 2.09 -6.65
C PHE A 35 -6.87 2.82 -5.86
N CYS A 36 -6.55 3.33 -4.68
CA CYS A 36 -7.52 3.98 -3.80
C CYS A 36 -8.14 5.23 -4.44
N GLY A 37 -7.34 6.03 -5.15
CA GLY A 37 -7.81 7.22 -5.88
C GLY A 37 -8.64 6.90 -7.14
N SER A 38 -8.56 5.67 -7.65
CA SER A 38 -9.43 5.22 -8.76
C SER A 38 -10.83 4.81 -8.31
N LEU A 39 -11.05 4.64 -7.00
CA LEU A 39 -12.35 4.29 -6.44
C LEU A 39 -13.22 5.53 -6.30
N SER A 40 -14.40 5.48 -6.94
CA SER A 40 -15.39 6.54 -6.86
C SER A 40 -16.51 6.20 -5.86
N VAL A 41 -17.05 7.22 -5.22
CA VAL A 41 -18.25 7.10 -4.39
C VAL A 41 -19.42 6.59 -5.26
N GLY A 42 -20.21 5.66 -4.72
CA GLY A 42 -21.31 5.00 -5.42
C GLY A 42 -20.92 3.74 -6.21
N LEU A 43 -19.63 3.45 -6.38
CA LEU A 43 -19.18 2.17 -6.96
C LEU A 43 -19.61 1.00 -6.08
N ALA A 44 -19.97 -0.13 -6.67
CA ALA A 44 -20.33 -1.34 -5.92
C ALA A 44 -19.12 -1.92 -5.16
N ALA A 45 -19.36 -2.43 -3.95
CA ALA A 45 -18.36 -3.09 -3.12
C ALA A 45 -17.68 -4.26 -3.85
N ASP A 46 -18.45 -5.06 -4.60
CA ASP A 46 -17.94 -6.21 -5.36
C ASP A 46 -16.93 -5.79 -6.45
N ALA A 47 -17.10 -4.60 -7.03
CA ALA A 47 -16.16 -4.07 -8.00
C ALA A 47 -14.81 -3.74 -7.34
N VAL A 48 -14.81 -3.26 -6.09
CA VAL A 48 -13.59 -3.04 -5.30
C VAL A 48 -12.88 -4.36 -5.05
N LEU A 49 -13.61 -5.38 -4.60
CA LEU A 49 -13.06 -6.70 -4.30
C LEU A 49 -12.46 -7.35 -5.54
N THR A 50 -13.13 -7.22 -6.69
CA THR A 50 -12.65 -7.75 -7.97
C THR A 50 -11.37 -7.02 -8.41
N ALA A 51 -11.37 -5.70 -8.45
CA ALA A 51 -10.21 -4.90 -8.86
C ALA A 51 -9.00 -5.11 -7.93
N ALA A 52 -9.23 -5.29 -6.62
CA ALA A 52 -8.18 -5.59 -5.66
C ALA A 52 -7.55 -6.97 -5.90
N LYS A 53 -8.37 -8.00 -6.21
CA LYS A 53 -7.89 -9.35 -6.56
C LYS A 53 -7.05 -9.33 -7.84
N GLU A 54 -7.48 -8.62 -8.88
CA GLU A 54 -6.74 -8.50 -10.15
C GLU A 54 -5.35 -7.88 -9.96
N LYS A 55 -5.21 -6.97 -9.00
CA LYS A 55 -3.93 -6.35 -8.63
C LYS A 55 -3.11 -7.16 -7.62
N ASN A 56 -3.57 -8.35 -7.22
CA ASN A 56 -2.96 -9.21 -6.21
C ASN A 56 -2.80 -8.53 -4.84
N PHE A 57 -3.72 -7.63 -4.49
CA PHE A 57 -3.75 -7.05 -3.16
C PHE A 57 -4.27 -8.01 -2.11
N VAL A 58 -3.89 -7.75 -0.86
CA VAL A 58 -4.40 -8.48 0.29
C VAL A 58 -5.67 -7.79 0.76
N ILE A 59 -6.78 -8.52 0.79
CA ILE A 59 -8.09 -7.98 1.16
C ILE A 59 -8.45 -8.51 2.53
N PHE A 60 -8.80 -7.62 3.45
CA PHE A 60 -9.47 -7.92 4.70
C PHE A 60 -10.89 -7.41 4.61
N ASP A 61 -11.81 -8.35 4.53
CA ASP A 61 -13.24 -8.07 4.45
C ASP A 61 -13.83 -8.09 5.86
N LEU A 62 -14.29 -6.93 6.32
CA LEU A 62 -15.02 -6.73 7.57
C LEU A 62 -16.44 -6.19 7.29
N ILE A 63 -16.97 -6.44 6.08
CA ILE A 63 -18.26 -5.92 5.59
C ILE A 63 -19.39 -6.28 6.56
N ASP A 64 -19.33 -7.44 7.21
CA ASP A 64 -20.43 -7.96 8.05
C ASP A 64 -20.67 -7.22 9.38
N ARG A 65 -19.79 -6.29 9.81
CA ARG A 65 -20.00 -5.55 11.08
C ARG A 65 -19.86 -4.05 11.02
N ILE A 66 -19.09 -3.50 10.07
CA ILE A 66 -18.71 -2.07 10.07
C ILE A 66 -18.87 -1.43 8.68
N GLY A 67 -19.13 -2.21 7.63
CA GLY A 67 -19.20 -1.68 6.26
C GLY A 67 -17.84 -1.10 5.83
N VAL A 68 -16.75 -1.83 6.08
CA VAL A 68 -15.40 -1.41 5.70
C VAL A 68 -14.67 -2.55 5.00
N ILE A 69 -14.06 -2.23 3.88
CA ILE A 69 -13.15 -3.10 3.13
C ILE A 69 -11.74 -2.53 3.28
N SER A 70 -10.83 -3.33 3.80
CA SER A 70 -9.42 -2.96 3.95
C SER A 70 -8.60 -3.67 2.88
N VAL A 71 -7.98 -2.90 1.99
CA VAL A 71 -7.12 -3.42 0.92
C VAL A 71 -5.67 -3.02 1.20
N LEU A 72 -4.75 -3.97 1.29
CA LEU A 72 -3.34 -3.75 1.60
C LEU A 72 -2.44 -4.14 0.41
N ASN A 73 -1.28 -3.49 0.30
CA ASN A 73 -0.28 -3.84 -0.72
C ASN A 73 0.27 -5.25 -0.53
N HIS A 74 0.52 -5.66 0.71
CA HIS A 74 1.13 -6.95 1.03
C HIS A 74 0.91 -7.36 2.49
N LYS A 75 1.33 -8.58 2.85
CA LYS A 75 1.21 -9.15 4.20
C LYS A 75 2.29 -8.70 5.20
N SER A 76 3.45 -8.24 4.73
CA SER A 76 4.54 -7.78 5.60
C SER A 76 4.11 -6.58 6.45
N PRO A 77 4.51 -6.47 7.73
CA PRO A 77 4.22 -5.29 8.56
C PRO A 77 5.05 -4.06 8.15
N PHE A 78 6.18 -4.23 7.47
CA PHE A 78 7.01 -3.11 7.04
C PHE A 78 6.54 -2.54 5.71
N PHE A 79 6.49 -1.20 5.59
CA PHE A 79 6.07 -0.48 4.37
C PHE A 79 4.65 -0.87 3.92
N ARG A 80 3.81 -1.21 4.90
CA ARG A 80 2.44 -1.66 4.67
C ARG A 80 1.53 -0.45 4.62
N TYR A 81 0.74 -0.38 3.56
CA TYR A 81 -0.26 0.65 3.36
C TYR A 81 -1.62 0.00 3.25
N GLU A 82 -2.64 0.68 3.75
CA GLU A 82 -4.05 0.28 3.68
C GLU A 82 -4.82 1.32 2.86
N CYS A 83 -5.60 0.86 1.88
CA CYS A 83 -6.72 1.61 1.35
C CYS A 83 -7.97 1.14 2.10
N ARG A 84 -8.46 2.01 2.98
CA ARG A 84 -9.67 1.79 3.75
C ARG A 84 -10.86 2.32 2.97
N VAL A 85 -11.74 1.43 2.56
CA VAL A 85 -12.92 1.73 1.76
C VAL A 85 -14.14 1.55 2.65
N SER A 86 -14.85 2.64 2.93
CA SER A 86 -16.12 2.59 3.64
C SER A 86 -17.24 2.30 2.64
N VAL A 87 -18.15 1.42 3.04
CA VAL A 87 -19.25 0.89 2.24
C VAL A 87 -20.55 1.04 3.01
N SER A 88 -21.59 1.51 2.35
CA SER A 88 -22.96 1.56 2.87
C SER A 88 -23.91 1.09 1.79
N ASN A 89 -24.88 0.24 2.13
CA ASN A 89 -25.84 -0.34 1.18
C ASN A 89 -25.15 -0.97 -0.05
N GLY A 90 -24.01 -1.63 0.16
CA GLY A 90 -23.23 -2.28 -0.90
C GLY A 90 -22.47 -1.33 -1.83
N GLN A 91 -22.43 -0.03 -1.55
CA GLN A 91 -21.72 0.98 -2.35
C GLN A 91 -20.67 1.74 -1.56
N ILE A 92 -19.60 2.19 -2.23
CA ILE A 92 -18.54 2.99 -1.63
C ILE A 92 -19.10 4.34 -1.18
N THR A 93 -18.82 4.72 0.07
CA THR A 93 -19.07 6.06 0.61
C THR A 93 -17.80 6.88 0.74
N SER A 94 -16.65 6.23 0.98
CA SER A 94 -15.34 6.88 0.98
C SER A 94 -14.21 5.86 0.76
N ALA A 95 -13.07 6.35 0.29
CA ALA A 95 -11.84 5.59 0.17
C ALA A 95 -10.67 6.47 0.62
N GLN A 96 -9.86 5.97 1.55
CA GLN A 96 -8.73 6.71 2.12
C GLN A 96 -7.50 5.81 2.25
N ILE A 97 -6.32 6.37 2.04
CA ILE A 97 -5.07 5.66 2.27
C ILE A 97 -4.52 5.97 3.67
N ASN A 98 -4.16 4.91 4.39
CA ASN A 98 -3.53 4.97 5.69
C ASN A 98 -2.18 4.23 5.64
N ALA A 99 -1.23 4.67 6.46
CA ALA A 99 -0.15 3.77 6.88
C ALA A 99 -0.78 2.68 7.74
N ALA A 100 -0.36 1.43 7.53
CA ALA A 100 -0.91 0.27 8.20
C ALA A 100 0.20 -0.41 9.00
N ASP A 101 0.71 0.30 10.00
CA ASP A 101 1.82 -0.14 10.83
C ASP A 101 1.32 -1.07 11.94
#